data_AF-A0A484YZS4-F1
#
_entry.id   AF-A0A484YZS4-F1
#
_cell.length_a   1.000
_cell.length_b   1.000
_cell.length_c   1.000
_cell.angle_alpha   90.00
_cell.angle_beta   90.00
_cell.angle_gamma   90.00
#
_symmetry.space_group_name_H-M   'P 1'
#
loop_
_entity.id
_entity.type
_entity.pdbx_description
1 polymer ?
#
loop_
_entity_poly.entity_id
_entity_poly.type
_entity_poly.pdbx_seq_one_letter_code
_entity_poly.pdbx_strand_id
1 'polypeptide(L)'
;MCRVSFQFVESGELSFPVAGMATAQRLKQSGGLFDDAIESMFSVFSLSGIADFIQNDVLADAAAMLGDVADAFRMVDSGVSAAMRLLQGDLSVILMPPSAASDFVRELQKAWRAGDRLTGDTSDLVTMIKTMSGVTLDPGLAPRGTWPTDSGSVEVQKARSNMIAAVIRSSAISTASQAVSTLAQPKTIAAPQGQAGKITGGAASNDIINISHPALDGSGTTVAPEDPPTWDELTEIRSALNAAIDQEQLRITDDGIFQQITVLRTDLNRDISARLAQVEITAERTPPDVLPALVLAANWYDDADREKDILSRNLVRHPGFVPVKPLRVPVR
;
A
#
# COMPACT_ATOMS: atom_id res chain seq x y z
N MET A 1 -38.50 -5.89 -39.85
CA MET A 1 -37.20 -6.58 -39.97
C MET A 1 -36.10 -5.55 -39.74
N CYS A 2 -35.46 -5.55 -38.58
CA CYS A 2 -34.34 -4.66 -38.30
C CYS A 2 -33.04 -5.39 -38.61
N ARG A 3 -32.24 -4.82 -39.53
CA ARG A 3 -30.93 -5.34 -39.88
C ARG A 3 -29.91 -4.61 -39.02
N VAL A 4 -29.28 -5.31 -38.09
CA VAL A 4 -28.19 -4.78 -37.26
C VAL A 4 -26.87 -5.11 -37.96
N SER A 5 -26.05 -4.09 -38.23
CA SER A 5 -24.70 -4.25 -38.76
C SER A 5 -23.67 -3.95 -37.68
N PHE A 6 -22.64 -4.79 -37.56
CA PHE A 6 -21.47 -4.53 -36.74
C PHE A 6 -20.27 -4.23 -37.64
N GLN A 7 -19.49 -3.23 -37.26
CA GLN A 7 -18.23 -2.87 -37.89
C GLN A 7 -17.14 -3.08 -36.85
N PHE A 8 -16.25 -4.03 -37.09
CA PHE A 8 -15.11 -4.27 -36.22
C PHE A 8 -13.97 -3.38 -36.69
N VAL A 9 -13.52 -2.48 -35.82
CA VAL A 9 -12.23 -1.81 -35.97
C VAL A 9 -11.24 -2.67 -35.20
N GLU A 10 -10.21 -3.12 -35.90
CA GLU A 10 -9.08 -3.85 -35.30
C GLU A 10 -8.36 -2.85 -34.38
N SER A 11 -8.71 -2.90 -33.09
CA SER A 11 -8.07 -2.08 -32.07
C SER A 11 -6.58 -2.42 -32.08
N GLY A 12 -5.76 -1.38 -32.10
CA GLY A 12 -4.30 -1.47 -32.19
C GLY A 12 -3.72 -2.54 -31.28
N GLU A 13 -2.64 -3.14 -31.79
CA GLU A 13 -1.62 -3.97 -31.12
C GLU A 13 -1.96 -4.35 -29.68
N LEU A 14 -2.06 -5.66 -29.41
CA LEU A 14 -2.22 -6.30 -28.09
C LEU A 14 -1.15 -5.80 -27.09
N SER A 15 -1.30 -4.56 -26.64
CA SER A 15 -0.54 -3.97 -25.56
C SER A 15 -1.28 -4.39 -24.31
N PHE A 16 -0.76 -5.43 -23.66
CA PHE A 16 -1.19 -5.78 -22.31
C PHE A 16 -1.07 -4.53 -21.43
N PRO A 17 -2.04 -4.23 -20.56
CA PRO A 17 -1.91 -3.13 -19.61
C PRO A 17 -0.65 -3.38 -18.77
N VAL A 18 0.38 -2.60 -19.05
CA VAL A 18 1.62 -2.65 -18.30
C VAL A 18 1.31 -1.98 -16.95
N ALA A 19 1.27 -2.74 -15.85
CA ALA A 19 1.55 -2.12 -14.57
C ALA A 19 2.95 -1.52 -14.71
N GLY A 20 3.00 -0.21 -14.66
CA GLY A 20 4.24 0.54 -14.77
C GLY A 20 4.29 1.55 -13.64
N MET A 21 5.44 2.17 -13.45
CA MET A 21 5.64 3.31 -12.54
C MET A 21 4.50 4.35 -12.61
N ALA A 22 3.79 4.46 -13.73
CA ALA A 22 2.64 5.33 -13.92
C ALA A 22 1.44 5.07 -12.99
N THR A 23 1.08 3.82 -12.66
CA THR A 23 -0.06 3.54 -11.75
C THR A 23 0.29 3.83 -10.30
N ALA A 24 1.49 3.43 -9.87
CA ALA A 24 2.01 3.72 -8.53
C ALA A 24 2.17 5.24 -8.31
N GLN A 25 2.62 5.98 -9.33
CA GLN A 25 2.74 7.43 -9.25
C GLN A 25 1.38 8.13 -9.16
N ARG A 26 0.35 7.63 -9.86
CA ARG A 26 -1.03 8.13 -9.71
C ARG A 26 -1.56 7.88 -8.30
N LEU A 27 -1.37 6.68 -7.77
CA LEU A 27 -1.74 6.36 -6.38
C LEU A 27 -1.04 7.29 -5.38
N LYS A 28 0.24 7.59 -5.60
CA LYS A 28 0.99 8.54 -4.78
C LYS A 28 0.41 9.95 -4.86
N GLN A 29 0.02 10.40 -6.05
CA GLN A 29 -0.62 11.70 -6.23
C GLN A 29 -2.00 11.76 -5.55
N SER A 30 -2.85 10.75 -5.72
CA SER A 30 -4.15 10.69 -5.04
C SER A 30 -3.99 10.62 -3.52
N GLY A 31 -2.95 9.93 -3.02
CA GLY A 31 -2.61 9.90 -1.60
C GLY A 31 -2.24 11.28 -1.06
N GLY A 32 -1.47 12.08 -1.82
CA GLY A 32 -1.17 13.46 -1.45
C GLY A 32 -2.42 14.35 -1.40
N LEU A 33 -3.31 14.23 -2.40
CA LEU A 33 -4.59 14.97 -2.39
C LEU A 33 -5.50 14.57 -1.23
N PHE A 34 -5.46 13.30 -0.83
CA PHE A 34 -6.19 12.83 0.35
C PHE A 34 -5.57 13.36 1.65
N ASP A 35 -4.25 13.41 1.77
CA ASP A 35 -3.55 14.07 2.89
C ASP A 35 -3.95 15.55 3.01
N ASP A 36 -3.99 16.29 1.89
CA ASP A 36 -4.43 17.70 1.86
C ASP A 36 -5.89 17.84 2.32
N ALA A 37 -6.77 16.91 1.91
CA ALA A 37 -8.17 16.91 2.34
C ALA A 37 -8.34 16.59 3.84
N ILE A 38 -7.49 15.71 4.40
CA ILE A 38 -7.45 15.42 5.84
C ILE A 38 -7.05 16.68 6.62
N GLU A 39 -6.02 17.40 6.16
CA GLU A 39 -5.59 18.65 6.78
C GLU A 39 -6.69 19.72 6.70
N SER A 40 -7.33 19.87 5.54
CA SER A 40 -8.46 20.78 5.35
C SER A 40 -9.63 20.45 6.28
N MET A 41 -10.03 19.18 6.38
CA MET A 41 -11.11 18.74 7.26
C MET A 41 -10.79 19.07 8.73
N PHE A 42 -9.55 18.83 9.16
CA PHE A 42 -9.17 19.04 10.55
C PHE A 42 -8.85 20.49 10.89
N SER A 43 -8.65 21.37 9.90
CA SER A 43 -8.41 22.80 10.12
C SER A 43 -9.49 23.52 10.94
N VAL A 44 -10.72 22.98 10.93
CA VAL A 44 -11.87 23.50 11.70
C VAL A 44 -11.82 23.09 13.18
N PHE A 45 -10.96 22.13 13.54
CA PHE A 45 -10.83 21.68 14.92
C PHE A 45 -10.28 22.79 15.82
N SER A 46 -10.94 23.03 16.95
CA SER A 46 -10.47 23.94 17.97
C SER A 46 -11.00 23.55 19.35
N LEU A 47 -10.13 23.70 20.35
CA LEU A 47 -10.47 23.64 21.77
C LEU A 47 -10.71 25.04 22.37
N SER A 48 -10.55 26.11 21.58
CA SER A 48 -10.76 27.47 22.06
C SER A 48 -12.22 27.72 22.44
N GLY A 49 -12.43 28.41 23.55
CA GLY A 49 -13.77 28.73 24.07
C GLY A 49 -14.52 27.54 24.69
N ILE A 50 -13.88 26.36 24.76
CA ILE A 50 -14.41 25.18 25.46
C ILE A 50 -13.95 25.23 26.92
N ALA A 51 -14.77 24.74 27.86
CA ALA A 51 -14.38 24.68 29.27
C ALA A 51 -13.21 23.71 29.51
N ASP A 52 -12.28 24.06 30.42
CA ASP A 52 -11.03 23.32 30.65
C ASP A 52 -11.24 21.83 30.97
N PHE A 53 -12.30 21.49 31.72
CA PHE A 53 -12.60 20.09 32.01
C PHE A 53 -12.94 19.29 30.75
N ILE A 54 -13.69 19.88 29.81
CA ILE A 54 -14.03 19.25 28.53
C ILE A 54 -12.76 19.16 27.66
N GLN A 55 -11.91 20.18 27.67
CA GLN A 55 -10.63 20.12 26.94
C GLN A 55 -9.77 18.95 27.44
N ASN A 56 -9.65 18.79 28.77
CA ASN A 56 -8.92 17.69 29.38
C ASN A 56 -9.54 16.32 29.04
N ASP A 57 -10.87 16.22 29.01
CA ASP A 57 -11.56 14.98 28.63
C ASP A 57 -11.33 14.62 27.15
N VAL A 58 -11.32 15.61 26.25
CA VAL A 58 -10.99 15.41 24.82
C VAL A 58 -9.53 14.99 24.66
N LEU A 59 -8.60 15.59 25.41
CA LEU A 59 -7.19 15.19 25.40
C LEU A 59 -7.00 13.76 25.94
N ALA A 60 -7.73 13.39 26.99
CA ALA A 60 -7.71 12.03 27.53
C ALA A 60 -8.26 11.01 26.53
N ASP A 61 -9.34 11.36 25.82
CA ASP A 61 -9.89 10.54 24.74
C ASP A 61 -8.89 10.37 23.60
N ALA A 62 -8.25 11.45 23.16
CA ALA A 62 -7.22 11.42 22.13
C ALA A 62 -6.03 10.56 22.55
N ALA A 63 -5.62 10.67 23.82
CA ALA A 63 -4.54 9.86 24.39
C ALA A 63 -4.88 8.37 24.43
N ALA A 64 -6.13 8.03 24.76
CA ALA A 64 -6.62 6.65 24.72
C ALA A 64 -6.60 6.10 23.29
N MET A 65 -7.11 6.86 22.31
CA MET A 65 -7.09 6.49 20.90
C MET A 65 -5.68 6.23 20.37
N LEU A 66 -4.71 7.08 20.70
CA LEU A 66 -3.30 6.85 20.34
C LEU A 66 -2.68 5.67 21.08
N GLY A 67 -3.13 5.40 22.31
CA GLY A 67 -2.78 4.20 23.07
C GLY A 67 -3.24 2.93 22.35
N ASP A 68 -4.49 2.90 21.89
CA ASP A 68 -5.04 1.77 21.12
C ASP A 68 -4.22 1.52 19.83
N VAL A 69 -3.84 2.61 19.13
CA VAL A 69 -2.94 2.51 17.97
C VAL A 69 -1.56 1.98 18.38
N ALA A 70 -0.94 2.54 19.42
CA ALA A 70 0.38 2.13 19.87
C ALA A 70 0.42 0.65 20.28
N ASP A 71 -0.64 0.16 20.92
CA ASP A 71 -0.77 -1.23 21.33
C ASP A 71 -0.97 -2.17 20.13
N ALA A 72 -1.74 -1.77 19.11
CA ALA A 72 -1.85 -2.51 17.85
C ALA A 72 -0.49 -2.65 17.13
N PHE A 73 0.38 -1.65 17.24
CA PHE A 73 1.72 -1.66 16.65
C PHE A 73 2.80 -2.26 17.55
N ARG A 74 2.54 -2.52 18.83
CA ARG A 74 3.57 -2.91 19.82
C ARG A 74 4.40 -4.14 19.42
N MET A 75 3.77 -5.14 18.78
CA MET A 75 4.46 -6.36 18.31
C MET A 75 4.82 -6.30 16.83
N VAL A 76 4.29 -5.31 16.10
CA VAL A 76 4.43 -5.18 14.65
C VAL A 76 5.58 -4.25 14.32
N ASP A 77 5.56 -3.03 14.87
CA ASP A 77 6.55 -2.00 14.59
C ASP A 77 6.83 -1.14 15.84
N SER A 78 8.05 -1.27 16.37
CA SER A 78 8.50 -0.51 17.54
C SER A 78 8.57 0.99 17.27
N GLY A 79 8.94 1.40 16.06
CA GLY A 79 9.06 2.81 15.66
C GLY A 79 7.71 3.53 15.70
N VAL A 80 6.68 2.94 15.07
CA VAL A 80 5.32 3.50 15.12
C VAL A 80 4.80 3.54 16.55
N SER A 81 4.94 2.44 17.31
CA SER A 81 4.44 2.40 18.70
C SER A 81 5.12 3.43 19.62
N ALA A 82 6.44 3.66 19.44
CA ALA A 82 7.17 4.66 20.19
C ALA A 82 6.76 6.08 19.79
N ALA A 83 6.61 6.34 18.49
CA ALA A 83 6.19 7.64 17.98
C ALA A 83 4.77 8.01 18.45
N MET A 84 3.84 7.06 18.46
CA MET A 84 2.48 7.28 18.98
C MET A 84 2.47 7.62 20.47
N ARG A 85 3.34 7.00 21.28
CA ARG A 85 3.49 7.31 22.71
C ARG A 85 4.13 8.67 22.96
N LEU A 86 5.07 9.09 22.12
CA LEU A 86 5.62 10.45 22.18
C LEU A 86 4.52 11.47 21.86
N LEU A 87 3.77 11.23 20.78
CA LEU A 87 2.66 12.09 20.40
C LEU A 87 1.58 12.16 21.49
N GLN A 88 1.31 11.05 22.16
CA GLN A 88 0.42 10.99 23.33
C GLN A 88 0.89 11.91 24.47
N GLY A 89 2.20 11.99 24.73
CA GLY A 89 2.78 12.90 25.73
C GLY A 89 2.66 14.37 25.34
N ASP A 90 2.78 14.67 24.04
CA ASP A 90 2.77 16.03 23.51
C ASP A 90 1.37 16.53 23.11
N LEU A 91 0.31 15.72 23.25
CA LEU A 91 -1.07 16.07 22.88
C LEU A 91 -1.52 17.43 23.45
N SER A 92 -1.21 17.70 24.71
CA SER A 92 -1.59 18.97 25.35
C SER A 92 -0.93 20.17 24.66
N VAL A 93 0.30 20.03 24.18
CA VAL A 93 1.05 21.09 23.48
C VAL A 93 0.52 21.28 22.06
N ILE A 94 0.15 20.18 21.38
CA ILE A 94 -0.18 20.17 19.96
C ILE A 94 -1.68 20.44 19.69
N LEU A 95 -2.56 20.20 20.66
CA LEU A 95 -4.00 20.41 20.51
C LEU A 95 -4.57 21.61 21.29
N MET A 96 -3.87 22.12 22.33
CA MET A 96 -4.33 23.31 23.04
C MET A 96 -3.97 24.59 22.28
N PRO A 97 -4.87 25.59 22.22
CA PRO A 97 -4.56 26.90 21.64
C PRO A 97 -3.30 27.49 22.28
N PRO A 98 -2.37 28.10 21.50
CA PRO A 98 -2.51 28.59 20.13
C PRO A 98 -2.10 27.61 19.01
N SER A 99 -1.90 26.32 19.31
CA SER A 99 -1.50 25.33 18.30
C SER A 99 -2.52 25.25 17.15
N ALA A 100 -2.01 24.97 15.94
CA ALA A 100 -2.86 24.77 14.78
C ALA A 100 -3.24 23.29 14.70
N ALA A 101 -4.51 23.00 14.45
CA ALA A 101 -4.99 21.64 14.23
C ALA A 101 -4.14 20.87 13.17
N SER A 102 -3.61 21.58 12.17
CA SER A 102 -2.66 21.05 11.18
C SER A 102 -1.38 20.46 11.78
N ASP A 103 -0.91 20.96 12.92
CA ASP A 103 0.30 20.46 13.58
C ASP A 103 0.08 19.03 14.08
N PHE A 104 -1.10 18.74 14.64
CA PHE A 104 -1.48 17.38 15.04
C PHE A 104 -1.48 16.41 13.86
N VAL A 105 -2.12 16.77 12.75
CA VAL A 105 -2.17 15.93 11.54
C VAL A 105 -0.77 15.61 11.05
N ARG A 106 0.10 16.63 11.00
CA ARG A 106 1.48 16.48 10.53
C ARG A 106 2.32 15.62 11.45
N GLU A 107 2.26 15.83 12.77
CA GLU A 107 2.99 14.99 13.73
C GLU A 107 2.47 13.56 13.73
N LEU A 108 1.17 13.35 13.55
CA LEU A 108 0.57 12.03 13.41
C LEU A 108 1.04 11.32 12.13
N GLN A 109 1.02 12.02 10.99
CA GLN A 109 1.57 11.51 9.73
C GLN A 109 3.07 11.21 9.81
N LYS A 110 3.85 12.00 10.57
CA LYS A 110 5.25 11.68 10.86
C LYS A 110 5.36 10.44 11.74
N ALA A 111 4.51 10.29 12.76
CA ALA A 111 4.52 9.12 13.64
C ALA A 111 4.22 7.82 12.88
N TRP A 112 3.28 7.86 11.94
CA TRP A 112 3.05 6.73 11.03
C TRP A 112 4.28 6.38 10.19
N ARG A 113 5.00 7.40 9.69
CA ARG A 113 6.20 7.24 8.86
C ARG A 113 7.46 6.90 9.66
N ALA A 114 7.41 6.95 10.98
CA ALA A 114 8.52 6.56 11.86
C ALA A 114 8.70 5.03 11.95
N GLY A 115 7.83 4.25 11.30
CA GLY A 115 7.92 2.80 11.31
C GLY A 115 9.17 2.27 10.63
N ASP A 116 9.93 1.44 11.34
CA ASP A 116 11.16 0.83 10.84
C ASP A 116 10.86 -0.09 9.63
N ARG A 117 9.68 -0.72 9.62
CA ARG A 117 9.22 -1.64 8.57
C ARG A 117 8.80 -0.97 7.27
N LEU A 118 8.74 0.36 7.22
CA LEU A 118 8.48 1.10 5.97
C LEU A 118 9.69 1.13 5.03
N THR A 119 10.84 0.66 5.51
CA THR A 119 12.10 0.59 4.75
C THR A 119 12.63 -0.84 4.58
N GLY A 120 11.88 -1.83 5.08
CA GLY A 120 12.23 -3.25 5.07
C GLY A 120 11.72 -4.01 3.85
N ASP A 121 11.66 -5.33 3.95
CA ASP A 121 11.23 -6.22 2.87
C ASP A 121 9.73 -6.10 2.56
N THR A 122 9.30 -6.50 1.37
CA THR A 122 7.88 -6.56 0.95
C THR A 122 6.95 -7.17 2.00
N SER A 123 7.35 -8.25 2.69
CA SER A 123 6.54 -8.88 3.74
C SER A 123 6.31 -7.96 4.96
N ASP A 124 7.28 -7.12 5.28
CA ASP A 124 7.19 -6.14 6.36
C ASP A 124 6.22 -5.02 5.97
N LEU A 125 6.30 -4.54 4.72
CA LEU A 125 5.36 -3.57 4.17
C LEU A 125 3.93 -4.12 4.15
N VAL A 126 3.74 -5.37 3.71
CA VAL A 126 2.42 -6.04 3.71
C VAL A 126 1.85 -6.11 5.14
N THR A 127 2.67 -6.50 6.11
CA THR A 127 2.25 -6.58 7.52
C THR A 127 1.86 -5.21 8.06
N MET A 128 2.68 -4.19 7.78
CA MET A 128 2.40 -2.79 8.14
C MET A 128 1.06 -2.32 7.55
N ILE A 129 0.84 -2.50 6.25
CA ILE A 129 -0.40 -2.12 5.56
C ILE A 129 -1.62 -2.78 6.21
N LYS A 130 -1.52 -4.08 6.52
CA LYS A 130 -2.60 -4.82 7.19
C LYS A 130 -2.88 -4.27 8.57
N THR A 131 -1.87 -4.07 9.40
CA THR A 131 -2.04 -3.52 10.75
C THR A 131 -2.64 -2.12 10.71
N MET A 132 -2.18 -1.25 9.79
CA MET A 132 -2.75 0.09 9.61
C MET A 132 -4.23 0.02 9.20
N SER A 133 -4.58 -0.84 8.25
CA SER A 133 -5.98 -1.04 7.85
C SER A 133 -6.83 -1.60 9.00
N GLY A 134 -6.28 -2.51 9.81
CA GLY A 134 -6.96 -3.10 10.96
C GLY A 134 -7.24 -2.09 12.06
N VAL A 135 -6.30 -1.19 12.35
CA VAL A 135 -6.48 -0.10 13.33
C VAL A 135 -7.67 0.78 12.97
N THR A 136 -7.94 1.04 11.68
CA THR A 136 -9.10 1.86 11.28
C THR A 136 -10.46 1.24 11.64
N LEU A 137 -10.48 -0.08 11.84
CA LEU A 137 -11.66 -0.86 12.21
C LEU A 137 -11.74 -1.08 13.72
N ASP A 138 -10.76 -0.64 14.49
CA ASP A 138 -10.71 -0.84 15.94
C ASP A 138 -11.89 -0.13 16.64
N PRO A 139 -12.55 -0.80 17.61
CA PRO A 139 -13.66 -0.19 18.37
C PRO A 139 -13.28 1.09 19.13
N GLY A 140 -12.03 1.23 19.58
CA GLY A 140 -11.52 2.42 20.27
C GLY A 140 -11.50 3.66 19.38
N LEU A 141 -11.40 3.47 18.06
CA LEU A 141 -11.47 4.53 17.06
C LEU A 141 -12.87 4.67 16.43
N ALA A 142 -13.88 3.93 16.86
CA ALA A 142 -15.22 4.04 16.29
C ALA A 142 -15.88 5.39 16.67
N PRO A 143 -16.64 6.03 15.75
CA PRO A 143 -17.37 7.26 16.07
C PRO A 143 -18.35 7.04 17.22
N ARG A 144 -18.31 7.95 18.19
CA ARG A 144 -19.18 7.94 19.36
C ARG A 144 -20.47 8.67 19.04
N GLY A 145 -21.60 7.97 19.17
CA GLY A 145 -22.93 8.54 18.94
C GLY A 145 -23.32 9.59 19.99
N THR A 146 -23.95 10.67 19.54
CA THR A 146 -24.60 11.68 20.37
C THR A 146 -26.09 11.36 20.51
N TRP A 147 -26.62 11.44 21.72
CA TRP A 147 -28.02 11.18 22.03
C TRP A 147 -28.73 12.45 22.47
N PRO A 148 -30.05 12.61 22.21
CA PRO A 148 -30.80 13.78 22.68
C PRO A 148 -30.82 13.95 24.21
N THR A 149 -30.48 12.90 24.95
CA THR A 149 -30.37 12.91 26.43
C THR A 149 -28.99 13.30 26.93
N ASP A 150 -28.00 13.45 26.04
CA ASP A 150 -26.65 13.88 26.42
C ASP A 150 -26.67 15.33 26.90
N SER A 151 -25.82 15.67 27.87
CA SER A 151 -25.61 17.07 28.22
C SER A 151 -24.84 17.77 27.10
N GLY A 152 -25.02 19.08 26.95
CA GLY A 152 -24.26 19.85 25.94
C GLY A 152 -22.73 19.70 26.08
N SER A 153 -22.21 19.49 27.29
CA SER A 153 -20.79 19.21 27.51
C SER A 153 -20.35 17.86 26.90
N VAL A 154 -21.18 16.82 27.02
CA VAL A 154 -20.90 15.49 26.47
C VAL A 154 -21.00 15.50 24.95
N GLU A 155 -21.96 16.24 24.39
CA GLU A 155 -22.07 16.43 22.94
C GLU A 155 -20.81 17.10 22.38
N VAL A 156 -20.33 18.18 23.01
CA VAL A 156 -19.11 18.90 22.61
C VAL A 156 -17.88 17.98 22.70
N GLN A 157 -17.73 17.24 23.81
CA GLN A 157 -16.65 16.28 23.98
C GLN A 157 -16.67 15.24 22.86
N LYS A 158 -17.80 14.55 22.67
CA LYS A 158 -17.95 13.51 21.65
C LYS A 158 -17.68 14.04 20.24
N ALA A 159 -18.18 15.23 19.91
CA ALA A 159 -17.94 15.85 18.61
C ALA A 159 -16.44 16.08 18.36
N ARG A 160 -15.70 16.59 19.34
CA ARG A 160 -14.25 16.83 19.22
C ARG A 160 -13.45 15.53 19.18
N SER A 161 -13.76 14.57 20.05
CA SER A 161 -13.10 13.25 20.06
C SER A 161 -13.35 12.49 18.74
N ASN A 162 -14.55 12.62 18.15
CA ASN A 162 -14.85 12.01 16.85
C ASN A 162 -14.04 12.61 15.69
N MET A 163 -13.75 13.91 15.71
CA MET A 163 -12.88 14.55 14.72
C MET A 163 -11.45 14.00 14.81
N ILE A 164 -10.91 13.85 16.01
CA ILE A 164 -9.58 13.27 16.24
C ILE A 164 -9.54 11.82 15.74
N ALA A 165 -10.55 11.02 16.10
CA ALA A 165 -10.67 9.64 15.62
C ALA A 165 -10.72 9.57 14.08
N ALA A 166 -11.47 10.46 13.43
CA ALA A 166 -11.54 10.52 11.96
C ALA A 166 -10.19 10.82 11.30
N VAL A 167 -9.40 11.72 11.89
CA VAL A 167 -8.04 11.99 11.40
C VAL A 167 -7.11 10.80 11.60
N ILE A 168 -7.17 10.12 12.75
CA ILE A 168 -6.36 8.92 13.00
C ILE A 168 -6.66 7.84 11.96
N ARG A 169 -7.94 7.55 11.71
CA ARG A 169 -8.34 6.54 10.72
C ARG A 169 -7.98 6.95 9.30
N SER A 170 -8.28 8.18 8.90
CA SER A 170 -8.01 8.66 7.53
C SER A 170 -6.50 8.75 7.24
N SER A 171 -5.69 9.23 8.19
CA SER A 171 -4.22 9.27 8.04
C SER A 171 -3.59 7.87 7.99
N ALA A 172 -4.15 6.90 8.71
CA ALA A 172 -3.75 5.50 8.61
C ALA A 172 -4.04 4.93 7.21
N ILE A 173 -5.22 5.17 6.64
CA ILE A 173 -5.58 4.76 5.27
C ILE A 173 -4.65 5.41 4.25
N SER A 174 -4.38 6.71 4.40
CA SER A 174 -3.50 7.45 3.49
C SER A 174 -2.09 6.87 3.50
N THR A 175 -1.51 6.69 4.69
CA THR A 175 -0.14 6.18 4.82
C THR A 175 -0.04 4.72 4.37
N ALA A 176 -1.04 3.89 4.65
CA ALA A 176 -1.10 2.52 4.14
C ALA A 176 -1.18 2.50 2.60
N SER A 177 -1.94 3.41 1.99
CA SER A 177 -2.01 3.55 0.52
C SER A 177 -0.69 4.04 -0.07
N GLN A 178 0.03 4.92 0.62
CA GLN A 178 1.39 5.32 0.23
C GLN A 178 2.37 4.15 0.32
N ALA A 179 2.29 3.31 1.35
CA ALA A 179 3.10 2.09 1.47
C ALA A 179 2.80 1.08 0.35
N VAL A 180 1.56 0.99 -0.15
CA VAL A 180 1.25 0.19 -1.35
C VAL A 180 1.99 0.70 -2.58
N SER A 181 2.13 2.02 -2.72
CA SER A 181 2.85 2.62 -3.85
C SER A 181 4.35 2.30 -3.85
N THR A 182 4.94 2.00 -2.68
CA THR A 182 6.36 1.66 -2.54
C THR A 182 6.65 0.16 -2.71
N LEU A 183 5.62 -0.70 -2.73
CA LEU A 183 5.82 -2.13 -2.98
C LEU A 183 6.59 -2.36 -4.29
N ALA A 184 7.52 -3.32 -4.28
CA ALA A 184 8.26 -3.71 -5.46
C ALA A 184 7.31 -4.07 -6.63
N GLN A 185 7.60 -3.57 -7.83
CA GLN A 185 6.81 -3.88 -9.01
C GLN A 185 7.16 -5.28 -9.53
N PRO A 186 6.16 -6.11 -9.91
CA PRO A 186 6.43 -7.39 -10.55
C PRO A 186 7.26 -7.18 -11.82
N LYS A 187 8.25 -8.04 -12.05
CA LYS A 187 9.06 -7.98 -13.28
C LYS A 187 8.13 -8.12 -14.48
N THR A 188 8.13 -7.13 -15.35
CA THR A 188 7.45 -7.19 -16.64
C THR A 188 8.16 -8.27 -17.46
N ILE A 189 7.45 -9.36 -17.78
CA ILE A 189 7.92 -10.30 -18.79
C ILE A 189 7.92 -9.51 -20.09
N ALA A 190 9.11 -9.11 -20.56
CA ALA A 190 9.24 -8.51 -21.88
C ALA A 190 8.61 -9.49 -22.89
N ALA A 191 7.67 -9.01 -23.70
CA ALA A 191 7.21 -9.76 -24.86
C ALA A 191 8.44 -10.21 -25.67
N PRO A 192 8.45 -11.42 -26.25
CA PRO A 192 9.57 -11.88 -27.06
C PRO A 192 9.86 -10.82 -28.13
N GLN A 193 11.04 -10.21 -28.07
CA GLN A 193 11.51 -9.27 -29.07
C GLN A 193 11.63 -10.01 -30.40
N GLY A 194 10.54 -9.97 -31.17
CA GLY A 194 10.62 -10.15 -32.61
C GLY A 194 11.60 -9.12 -33.15
N GLN A 195 12.64 -9.60 -33.84
CA GLN A 195 13.61 -8.79 -34.56
C GLN A 195 12.86 -7.85 -35.54
N ALA A 196 12.65 -6.60 -35.13
CA ALA A 196 12.17 -5.55 -36.01
C ALA A 196 13.26 -4.47 -36.10
N GLY A 197 13.78 -4.29 -37.30
CA GLY A 197 14.96 -3.50 -37.62
C GLY A 197 14.90 -2.06 -37.12
N LYS A 198 15.97 -1.65 -36.46
CA LYS A 198 16.23 -0.28 -36.03
C LYS A 198 16.70 0.53 -37.25
N ILE A 199 15.79 1.28 -37.88
CA ILE A 199 16.16 2.30 -38.86
C ILE A 199 16.51 3.58 -38.10
N THR A 200 17.70 4.07 -38.40
CA THR A 200 18.42 5.17 -37.78
C THR A 200 17.87 6.55 -38.19
N GLY A 201 17.79 7.46 -37.23
CA GLY A 201 17.53 8.88 -37.44
C GLY A 201 18.27 9.74 -36.41
N GLY A 202 19.53 10.08 -36.72
CA GLY A 202 20.26 11.29 -36.34
C GLY A 202 20.40 11.70 -34.86
N ALA A 203 21.58 11.47 -34.28
CA ALA A 203 22.54 12.51 -33.84
C ALA A 203 23.70 11.85 -33.06
N ALA A 204 24.92 12.15 -33.48
CA ALA A 204 26.15 11.59 -32.93
C ALA A 204 26.41 12.05 -31.49
N SER A 205 26.64 11.08 -30.60
CA SER A 205 27.46 11.23 -29.39
C SER A 205 28.00 9.83 -29.06
N ASN A 206 29.29 9.64 -29.34
CA ASN A 206 30.18 8.57 -28.88
C ASN A 206 29.54 7.23 -28.50
N ASP A 207 29.64 6.28 -29.43
CA ASP A 207 29.32 4.86 -29.26
C ASP A 207 30.32 4.19 -28.30
N ILE A 208 30.10 4.38 -27.00
CA ILE A 208 30.65 3.51 -25.97
C ILE A 208 29.60 2.43 -25.76
N ILE A 209 29.80 1.28 -26.40
CA ILE A 209 29.08 0.06 -26.05
C ILE A 209 29.50 -0.29 -24.61
N ASN A 210 28.66 0.04 -23.64
CA ASN A 210 28.89 -0.31 -22.25
C ASN A 210 28.62 -1.82 -22.09
N ILE A 211 29.65 -2.64 -22.33
CA ILE A 211 29.63 -4.06 -22.05
C ILE A 211 29.90 -4.21 -20.55
N SER A 212 28.85 -4.32 -19.75
CA SER A 212 28.97 -4.60 -18.31
C SER A 212 29.53 -6.01 -18.12
N HIS A 213 30.76 -6.09 -17.63
CA HIS A 213 31.39 -7.35 -17.20
C HIS A 213 31.17 -7.55 -15.69
N PRO A 214 30.73 -8.74 -15.22
CA PRO A 214 30.36 -8.99 -13.82
C PRO A 214 31.47 -8.74 -12.79
N ALA A 215 32.71 -8.59 -13.22
CA ALA A 215 33.87 -8.41 -12.36
C ALA A 215 34.22 -6.95 -12.05
N LEU A 216 33.66 -5.96 -12.78
CA LEU A 216 34.06 -4.55 -12.66
C LEU A 216 33.05 -3.66 -11.90
N ASP A 217 31.79 -4.09 -11.78
CA ASP A 217 30.72 -3.34 -11.08
C ASP A 217 30.63 -3.68 -9.56
N GLY A 218 31.67 -4.30 -9.00
CA GLY A 218 31.72 -4.81 -7.62
C GLY A 218 31.81 -3.77 -6.50
N SER A 219 31.26 -2.57 -6.68
CA SER A 219 31.12 -1.59 -5.59
C SER A 219 29.87 -0.70 -5.72
N GLY A 220 28.80 -1.21 -6.33
CA GLY A 220 27.45 -0.76 -6.00
C GLY A 220 26.92 -1.67 -4.90
N THR A 221 26.50 -1.10 -3.77
CA THR A 221 25.76 -1.80 -2.72
C THR A 221 24.70 -2.66 -3.39
N THR A 222 24.89 -3.98 -3.42
CA THR A 222 23.87 -4.92 -3.90
C THR A 222 22.75 -4.88 -2.87
N VAL A 223 21.84 -3.91 -2.99
CA VAL A 223 20.50 -4.05 -2.45
C VAL A 223 19.98 -5.31 -3.12
N ALA A 224 19.77 -6.36 -2.34
CA ALA A 224 19.18 -7.59 -2.85
C ALA A 224 17.91 -7.19 -3.62
N PRO A 225 17.64 -7.74 -4.81
CA PRO A 225 16.40 -7.45 -5.50
C PRO A 225 15.25 -7.81 -4.57
N GLU A 226 14.52 -6.80 -4.11
CA GLU A 226 13.37 -6.98 -3.22
C GLU A 226 12.34 -7.86 -3.95
N ASP A 227 11.97 -8.98 -3.33
CA ASP A 227 11.05 -9.91 -3.95
C ASP A 227 9.66 -9.24 -4.07
N PRO A 228 9.02 -9.29 -5.26
CA PRO A 228 7.71 -8.68 -5.44
C PRO A 228 6.66 -9.40 -4.58
N PRO A 229 5.59 -8.70 -4.17
CA PRO A 229 4.54 -9.28 -3.35
C PRO A 229 3.84 -10.42 -4.10
N THR A 230 3.48 -11.46 -3.35
CA THR A 230 2.75 -12.61 -3.88
C THR A 230 1.31 -12.25 -4.24
N TRP A 231 0.68 -13.08 -5.07
CA TRP A 231 -0.70 -12.87 -5.50
C TRP A 231 -1.68 -12.84 -4.31
N ASP A 232 -1.47 -13.74 -3.34
CA ASP A 232 -2.29 -13.81 -2.12
C ASP A 232 -2.13 -12.55 -1.26
N GLU A 233 -0.89 -12.09 -1.06
CA GLU A 233 -0.60 -10.86 -0.31
C GLU A 233 -1.25 -9.63 -0.96
N LEU A 234 -1.15 -9.49 -2.28
CA LEU A 234 -1.81 -8.40 -3.01
C LEU A 234 -3.33 -8.46 -2.90
N THR A 235 -3.91 -9.65 -2.95
CA THR A 235 -5.36 -9.85 -2.80
C THR A 235 -5.82 -9.51 -1.39
N GLU A 236 -5.04 -9.89 -0.38
CA GLU A 236 -5.33 -9.60 1.01
C GLU A 236 -5.18 -8.10 1.32
N ILE A 237 -4.13 -7.44 0.83
CA ILE A 237 -3.96 -5.98 0.91
C ILE A 237 -5.17 -5.27 0.31
N ARG A 238 -5.58 -5.66 -0.91
CA ARG A 238 -6.74 -5.07 -1.57
C ARG A 238 -8.01 -5.23 -0.76
N SER A 239 -8.25 -6.42 -0.21
CA SER A 239 -9.43 -6.71 0.60
C SER A 239 -9.44 -5.86 1.88
N ALA A 240 -8.33 -5.84 2.62
CA ALA A 240 -8.21 -5.13 3.88
C ALA A 240 -8.34 -3.61 3.72
N LEU A 241 -7.69 -3.02 2.72
CA LEU A 241 -7.81 -1.58 2.44
C LEU A 241 -9.18 -1.19 1.90
N ASN A 242 -9.80 -2.00 1.03
CA ASN A 242 -11.15 -1.69 0.58
C ASN A 242 -12.16 -1.72 1.74
N ALA A 243 -12.06 -2.72 2.63
CA ALA A 243 -12.91 -2.79 3.82
C ALA A 243 -12.71 -1.58 4.75
N ALA A 244 -11.46 -1.17 4.98
CA ALA A 244 -11.14 0.05 5.73
C ALA A 244 -11.74 1.30 5.09
N ILE A 245 -11.57 1.47 3.76
CA ILE A 245 -12.12 2.61 3.03
C ILE A 245 -13.66 2.58 3.02
N ASP A 246 -14.28 1.40 2.87
CA ASP A 246 -15.75 1.25 2.87
C ASP A 246 -16.30 1.72 4.19
N GLN A 247 -15.68 1.27 5.29
CA GLN A 247 -16.08 1.67 6.62
C GLN A 247 -15.85 3.16 6.86
N GLU A 248 -14.76 3.75 6.37
CA GLU A 248 -14.52 5.19 6.54
C GLU A 248 -15.47 6.04 5.71
N GLN A 249 -15.81 5.62 4.49
CA GLN A 249 -16.81 6.29 3.66
C GLN A 249 -18.20 6.36 4.32
N LEU A 250 -18.57 5.37 5.14
CA LEU A 250 -19.81 5.39 5.92
C LEU A 250 -19.77 6.38 7.09
N ARG A 251 -18.57 6.76 7.55
CA ARG A 251 -18.36 7.63 8.72
C ARG A 251 -18.13 9.09 8.34
N ILE A 252 -17.62 9.34 7.13
CA ILE A 252 -17.36 10.67 6.60
C ILE A 252 -18.66 11.41 6.33
N THR A 253 -18.74 12.65 6.80
CA THR A 253 -19.85 13.58 6.53
C THR A 253 -19.49 14.72 5.59
N ASP A 254 -18.19 14.97 5.37
CA ASP A 254 -17.70 16.03 4.49
C ASP A 254 -17.54 15.54 3.04
N ASP A 255 -18.14 16.26 2.09
CA ASP A 255 -18.13 15.87 0.67
C ASP A 255 -16.72 15.92 0.06
N GLY A 256 -15.86 16.83 0.52
CA GLY A 256 -14.51 17.02 -0.01
C GLY A 256 -13.62 15.82 0.27
N ILE A 257 -13.52 15.42 1.54
CA ILE A 257 -12.76 14.22 1.92
C ILE A 257 -13.39 12.93 1.37
N PHE A 258 -14.73 12.88 1.25
CA PHE A 258 -15.43 11.75 0.62
C PHE A 258 -15.04 11.57 -0.86
N GLN A 259 -14.94 12.67 -1.61
CA GLN A 259 -14.50 12.62 -3.00
C GLN A 259 -13.04 12.14 -3.10
N GLN A 260 -12.14 12.67 -2.27
CA GLN A 260 -10.72 12.29 -2.33
C GLN A 260 -10.49 10.83 -1.95
N ILE A 261 -11.16 10.30 -0.92
CA ILE A 261 -11.03 8.89 -0.55
C ILE A 261 -11.59 7.96 -1.65
N THR A 262 -12.61 8.41 -2.39
CA THR A 262 -13.17 7.65 -3.53
C THR A 262 -12.21 7.60 -4.72
N VAL A 263 -11.53 8.72 -5.01
CA VAL A 263 -10.45 8.76 -6.02
C VAL A 263 -9.30 7.85 -5.58
N LEU A 264 -8.87 7.94 -4.32
CA LEU A 264 -7.82 7.09 -3.75
C LEU A 264 -8.16 5.61 -3.89
N ARG A 265 -9.39 5.20 -3.56
CA ARG A 265 -9.86 3.82 -3.77
C ARG A 265 -9.72 3.36 -5.22
N THR A 266 -10.09 4.23 -6.15
CA THR A 266 -10.08 3.91 -7.58
C THR A 266 -8.65 3.68 -8.07
N ASP A 267 -7.73 4.58 -7.70
CA ASP A 267 -6.33 4.48 -8.08
C ASP A 267 -5.61 3.33 -7.35
N LEU A 268 -5.95 3.06 -6.09
CA LEU A 268 -5.46 1.90 -5.32
C LEU A 268 -5.85 0.59 -6.01
N ASN A 269 -7.14 0.42 -6.31
CA ASN A 269 -7.63 -0.79 -6.96
C ASN A 269 -7.05 -0.95 -8.37
N ARG A 270 -6.83 0.16 -9.08
CA ARG A 270 -6.17 0.14 -10.38
C ARG A 270 -4.72 -0.31 -10.28
N ASP A 271 -3.95 0.21 -9.32
CA ASP A 271 -2.55 -0.17 -9.11
C ASP A 271 -2.44 -1.66 -8.71
N ILE A 272 -3.21 -2.09 -7.72
CA ILE A 272 -3.18 -3.50 -7.27
C ILE A 272 -3.66 -4.44 -8.38
N SER A 273 -4.70 -4.07 -9.14
CA SER A 273 -5.17 -4.91 -10.26
C SER A 273 -4.12 -5.03 -11.38
N ALA A 274 -3.39 -3.95 -11.65
CA ALA A 274 -2.30 -3.98 -12.62
C ALA A 274 -1.15 -4.89 -12.13
N ARG A 275 -0.80 -4.81 -10.84
CA ARG A 275 0.19 -5.71 -10.22
C ARG A 275 -0.29 -7.16 -10.26
N LEU A 276 -1.53 -7.45 -9.89
CA LEU A 276 -2.13 -8.78 -9.94
C LEU A 276 -2.16 -9.37 -11.36
N ALA A 277 -2.30 -8.53 -12.40
CA ALA A 277 -2.22 -8.99 -13.78
C ALA A 277 -0.81 -9.43 -14.20
N GLN A 278 0.22 -8.90 -13.54
CA GLN A 278 1.62 -9.25 -13.79
C GLN A 278 2.15 -10.34 -12.86
N VAL A 279 1.62 -10.43 -11.64
CA VAL A 279 1.93 -11.50 -10.71
C VAL A 279 1.18 -12.75 -11.18
N GLU A 280 1.90 -13.67 -11.81
CA GLU A 280 1.33 -14.97 -12.16
C GLU A 280 0.87 -15.71 -10.89
N ILE A 281 -0.38 -16.16 -10.92
CA ILE A 281 -0.96 -17.04 -9.89
C ILE A 281 0.02 -18.18 -9.66
N THR A 282 0.35 -18.47 -8.41
CA THR A 282 1.30 -19.51 -8.07
C THR A 282 0.55 -20.66 -7.38
N ALA A 283 0.81 -21.90 -7.77
CA ALA A 283 0.36 -23.07 -7.02
C ALA A 283 1.55 -23.86 -6.51
N GLU A 284 1.31 -24.65 -5.47
CA GLU A 284 2.26 -25.63 -5.00
C GLU A 284 2.13 -26.90 -5.85
N ARG A 285 3.22 -27.29 -6.51
CA ARG A 285 3.35 -28.59 -7.16
C ARG A 285 4.58 -29.32 -6.61
N THR A 286 4.39 -30.59 -6.29
CA THR A 286 5.48 -31.45 -5.81
C THR A 286 5.99 -32.30 -6.98
N PRO A 287 7.30 -32.25 -7.30
CA PRO A 287 7.90 -33.16 -8.27
C PRO A 287 7.69 -34.62 -7.87
N PRO A 288 7.44 -35.53 -8.83
CA PRO A 288 7.31 -36.96 -8.54
C PRO A 288 8.66 -37.60 -8.17
N ASP A 289 9.76 -37.05 -8.66
CA ASP A 289 11.14 -37.51 -8.44
C ASP A 289 12.12 -36.34 -8.50
N VAL A 290 13.38 -36.59 -8.12
CA VAL A 290 14.46 -35.58 -8.22
C VAL A 290 14.83 -35.39 -9.69
N LEU A 291 14.25 -34.37 -10.31
CA LEU A 291 14.41 -34.05 -11.73
C LEU A 291 15.12 -32.70 -11.93
N PRO A 292 15.80 -32.50 -13.07
CA PRO A 292 16.29 -31.18 -13.46
C PRO A 292 15.15 -30.18 -13.61
N ALA A 293 15.37 -28.92 -13.24
CA ALA A 293 14.36 -27.87 -13.34
C ALA A 293 13.91 -27.64 -14.79
N LEU A 294 14.80 -27.81 -15.77
CA LEU A 294 14.46 -27.78 -17.20
C LEU A 294 13.44 -28.88 -17.60
N VAL A 295 13.57 -30.09 -17.05
CA VAL A 295 12.64 -31.20 -17.32
C VAL A 295 11.29 -30.95 -16.64
N LEU A 296 11.31 -30.39 -15.44
CA LEU A 296 10.10 -29.98 -14.74
C LEU A 296 9.37 -28.85 -15.49
N ALA A 297 10.11 -27.88 -16.04
CA ALA A 297 9.55 -26.80 -16.82
C ALA A 297 8.89 -27.31 -18.12
N ALA A 298 9.58 -28.19 -18.85
CA ALA A 298 9.00 -28.84 -20.03
C ALA A 298 7.73 -29.64 -19.69
N ASN A 299 7.71 -30.39 -18.59
CA ASN A 299 6.54 -31.20 -18.21
C ASN A 299 5.36 -30.37 -17.67
N TRP A 300 5.64 -29.28 -16.94
CA TRP A 300 4.59 -28.50 -16.27
C TRP A 300 4.06 -27.34 -17.11
N TYR A 301 4.89 -26.78 -17.99
CA TYR A 301 4.56 -25.59 -18.77
C TYR A 301 4.58 -25.82 -20.28
N ASP A 302 4.98 -27.01 -20.75
CA ASP A 302 5.25 -27.30 -22.16
C ASP A 302 6.31 -26.33 -22.76
N ASP A 303 7.15 -25.76 -21.89
CA ASP A 303 8.16 -24.75 -22.23
C ASP A 303 9.38 -24.92 -21.30
N ALA A 304 10.51 -25.30 -21.89
CA ALA A 304 11.77 -25.53 -21.18
C ALA A 304 12.47 -24.23 -20.75
N ASP A 305 12.19 -23.09 -21.41
CA ASP A 305 12.83 -21.81 -21.10
C ASP A 305 12.35 -21.23 -19.76
N ARG A 306 11.22 -21.73 -19.26
CA ARG A 306 10.62 -21.38 -17.96
C ARG A 306 11.29 -22.04 -16.75
N GLU A 307 12.42 -22.72 -16.93
CA GLU A 307 13.24 -23.25 -15.84
C GLU A 307 13.58 -22.18 -14.78
N LYS A 308 13.91 -20.96 -15.25
CA LYS A 308 14.27 -19.83 -14.38
C LYS A 308 13.14 -19.42 -13.44
N ASP A 309 11.89 -19.66 -13.82
CA ASP A 309 10.73 -19.33 -12.97
C ASP A 309 10.60 -20.29 -11.79
N ILE A 310 10.96 -21.57 -11.98
CA ILE A 310 11.00 -22.56 -10.90
C ILE A 310 12.14 -22.22 -9.93
N LEU A 311 13.33 -21.90 -10.46
CA LEU A 311 14.55 -21.65 -9.69
C LEU A 311 14.54 -20.32 -8.94
N SER A 312 13.96 -19.27 -9.52
CA SER A 312 13.90 -17.96 -8.87
C SER A 312 12.90 -17.93 -7.71
N ARG A 313 11.83 -18.73 -7.78
CA ARG A 313 10.75 -18.75 -6.76
C ARG A 313 10.97 -19.74 -5.65
N ASN A 314 11.74 -20.81 -5.90
CA ASN A 314 12.04 -21.85 -4.94
C ASN A 314 13.54 -21.86 -4.80
N LEU A 315 14.08 -21.56 -3.63
CA LEU A 315 15.52 -21.54 -3.32
C LEU A 315 16.16 -22.93 -3.53
N VAL A 316 16.27 -23.36 -4.78
CA VAL A 316 16.83 -24.65 -5.19
C VAL A 316 18.34 -24.49 -5.24
N ARG A 317 19.05 -25.35 -4.49
CA ARG A 317 20.52 -25.30 -4.40
C ARG A 317 21.23 -25.56 -5.73
N HIS A 318 20.65 -26.41 -6.58
CA HIS A 318 21.24 -26.77 -7.86
C HIS A 318 20.17 -27.01 -8.94
N PRO A 319 20.26 -26.34 -10.12
CA PRO A 319 19.26 -26.46 -11.19
C PRO A 319 18.99 -27.90 -11.66
N GLY A 320 20.03 -28.72 -11.74
CA GLY A 320 19.93 -30.13 -12.13
C GLY A 320 19.33 -31.07 -11.08
N PHE A 321 19.13 -30.61 -9.84
CA PHE A 321 18.68 -31.44 -8.71
C PHE A 321 17.61 -30.72 -7.89
N VAL A 322 16.40 -30.68 -8.43
CA VAL A 322 15.25 -30.12 -7.72
C VAL A 322 14.70 -31.18 -6.75
N PRO A 323 14.61 -30.90 -5.44
CA PRO A 323 14.13 -31.87 -4.47
C PRO A 323 12.62 -32.10 -4.58
N VAL A 324 12.16 -33.28 -4.17
CA VAL A 324 10.73 -33.65 -4.02
C VAL A 324 10.09 -32.94 -2.83
N LYS A 325 10.01 -31.62 -2.91
CA LYS A 325 9.34 -30.74 -1.94
C LYS A 325 8.24 -29.94 -2.66
N PRO A 326 7.23 -29.43 -1.96
CA PRO A 326 6.28 -28.50 -2.56
C PRO A 326 7.04 -27.30 -3.15
N LEU A 327 6.90 -27.09 -4.46
CA LEU A 327 7.48 -25.97 -5.17
C LEU A 327 6.38 -25.01 -5.59
N ARG A 328 6.61 -23.72 -5.35
CA ARG A 328 5.82 -22.60 -5.84
C ARG A 328 6.07 -22.40 -7.32
N VAL A 329 5.06 -22.70 -8.13
CA VAL A 329 5.12 -22.65 -9.58
C VAL A 329 4.00 -21.80 -10.16
N PRO A 330 4.25 -20.94 -11.16
CA PRO A 330 3.19 -20.21 -11.83
C PRO A 330 2.16 -21.16 -12.46
N VAL A 331 0.88 -20.87 -12.29
CA VAL A 331 -0.24 -21.57 -12.92
C VAL A 331 -0.88 -20.61 -13.89
N ARG A 332 -1.17 -21.10 -15.09
CA ARG A 332 -2.12 -20.50 -16.00
C ARG A 332 -3.44 -21.24 -15.91
#